data_AF-A0A392PF85-F1
#
_entry.id   AF-A0A392PF85-F1
#
_cell.length_a   1.000
_cell.length_b   1.000
_cell.length_c   1.000
_cell.angle_alpha   90.00
_cell.angle_beta   90.00
_cell.angle_gamma   90.00
#
_symmetry.space_group_name_H-M   'P 1'
#
loop_
_entity.id
_entity.type
_entity.pdbx_description
1 polymer ?
#
loop_
_entity_poly.entity_id
_entity_poly.type
_entity_poly.pdbx_seq_one_letter_code
_entity_poly.pdbx_strand_id
1 'polypeptide(L)' 'MLMVLILLGGEEQILTNSQFKVPQLKDIIYIGWKRPQENWIKLNSDGACKDMGKIAGCGGLFRDSDGRWIKGYIKKIGAC' A
#
# COMPACT_ATOMS: atom_id res chain seq x y z
N MET A 1 10.43 -1.95 3.71
CA MET A 1 9.64 -2.78 2.76
C MET A 1 8.41 -1.96 2.43
N LEU A 2 8.41 -1.28 1.27
CA LEU A 2 7.37 -0.32 0.89
C LEU A 2 6.00 -1.03 0.82
N MET A 3 5.08 -0.62 1.68
CA MET A 3 3.68 -1.04 1.61
C MET A 3 2.95 -0.10 0.64
N VAL A 4 2.57 -0.60 -0.52
CA VAL A 4 1.80 0.16 -1.52
C VAL A 4 0.36 0.23 -1.04
N LEU A 5 -0.09 1.39 -0.58
CA LEU A 5 -1.47 1.64 -0.18
C LEU A 5 -2.31 1.96 -1.42
N ILE A 6 -3.18 1.03 -1.82
CA ILE A 6 -4.22 1.30 -2.82
C ILE A 6 -5.36 2.01 -2.08
N LEU A 7 -5.62 3.28 -2.40
CA LEU A 7 -6.86 3.94 -1.97
C LEU A 7 -7.99 3.36 -2.84
N LEU A 8 -8.87 2.57 -2.22
CA LEU A 8 -10.05 2.01 -2.87
C LEU A 8 -11.16 3.06 -2.95
N GLY A 9 -11.57 3.42 -4.17
CA GLY A 9 -12.88 4.00 -4.42
C GLY A 9 -13.88 2.88 -4.72
N GLY A 10 -14.75 2.57 -3.75
CA GLY A 10 -16.06 1.94 -3.95
C GLY A 10 -16.12 0.45 -4.34
N GLU A 11 -16.89 -0.29 -3.53
CA GLU A 11 -17.47 -1.64 -3.73
C GLU A 11 -16.58 -2.86 -3.43
N GLU A 12 -16.80 -3.43 -2.23
CA GLU A 12 -16.39 -4.78 -1.84
C GLU A 12 -17.30 -5.83 -2.51
N GLN A 13 -16.73 -6.86 -3.12
CA GLN A 13 -17.43 -8.10 -3.43
C GLN A 13 -16.67 -9.26 -2.82
N ILE A 14 -17.17 -9.78 -1.70
CA ILE A 14 -16.71 -11.04 -1.08
C ILE A 14 -17.86 -12.04 -1.20
N LEU A 15 -17.74 -13.00 -2.12
CA LEU A 15 -18.57 -14.21 -2.13
C LEU A 15 -17.70 -15.37 -1.65
N THR A 16 -17.98 -15.91 -0.46
CA THR A 16 -17.44 -17.22 -0.05
C THR A 16 -18.57 -18.10 0.45
N ASN A 17 -18.97 -19.08 -0.36
CA ASN A 17 -19.81 -20.18 0.08
C ASN A 17 -18.94 -21.35 0.55
N SER A 18 -19.48 -22.11 1.49
CA SER A 18 -18.80 -22.90 2.52
C SER A 18 -18.21 -24.26 2.12
N GLN A 19 -17.27 -24.74 2.97
CA GLN A 19 -16.85 -26.13 3.25
C GLN A 19 -15.70 -26.76 2.44
N PHE A 20 -14.46 -26.65 2.95
CA PHE A 20 -13.53 -27.76 3.30
C PHE A 20 -12.20 -27.13 3.81
N LYS A 21 -11.80 -27.38 5.06
CA LYS A 21 -10.49 -26.91 5.59
C LYS A 21 -9.41 -27.94 5.21
N VAL A 22 -8.93 -27.86 3.98
CA VAL A 22 -7.62 -28.42 3.59
C VAL A 22 -6.54 -27.60 4.32
N PRO A 23 -5.44 -28.20 4.85
CA PRO A 23 -4.33 -27.43 5.39
C PRO A 23 -3.88 -26.45 4.32
N GLN A 24 -4.13 -25.17 4.56
CA GLN A 24 -3.90 -24.11 3.58
C GLN A 24 -2.40 -24.10 3.28
N LEU A 25 -2.03 -24.64 2.11
CA LEU A 25 -0.72 -24.37 1.54
C LEU A 25 -0.59 -22.84 1.54
N LYS A 26 0.49 -22.31 2.11
CA LYS A 26 0.72 -20.87 2.05
C LYS A 26 0.94 -20.52 0.58
N ASP A 27 -0.12 -20.09 -0.08
CA ASP A 27 -0.04 -19.64 -1.46
C ASP A 27 0.94 -18.47 -1.52
N ILE A 28 2.05 -18.67 -2.21
CA ILE A 28 2.99 -17.60 -2.50
C ILE A 28 2.33 -16.72 -3.55
N ILE A 29 1.75 -15.61 -3.10
CA ILE A 29 1.22 -14.58 -3.99
C ILE A 29 2.34 -13.63 -4.41
N TYR A 30 2.54 -13.48 -5.72
CA TYR A 30 3.45 -12.46 -6.25
C TYR A 30 2.77 -11.09 -6.18
N ILE A 31 3.17 -10.30 -5.20
CA ILE A 31 2.71 -8.91 -5.05
C ILE A 31 3.61 -8.02 -5.92
N GLY A 32 3.18 -7.79 -7.15
CA GLY A 32 3.82 -6.89 -8.10
C GLY A 32 3.07 -5.55 -8.21
N TRP A 33 3.76 -4.54 -8.76
CA TRP A 33 3.07 -3.32 -9.17
C TRP A 33 2.10 -3.66 -10.30
N LYS A 34 0.80 -3.47 -10.06
CA LYS A 34 -0.23 -3.45 -11.10
C LYS A 34 -0.58 -2.01 -11.42
N ARG A 35 -0.72 -1.72 -12.72
CA ARG A 35 -1.26 -0.46 -13.23
C ARG A 35 -2.68 -0.32 -12.68
N PRO A 36 -3.02 0.78 -11.99
CA PRO A 36 -4.38 1.01 -11.54
C PRO A 36 -5.28 1.35 -12.74
N GLN A 37 -6.59 1.39 -12.52
CA GLN A 37 -7.54 1.82 -13.54
C GLN A 37 -7.27 3.27 -13.98
N GLU A 38 -7.71 3.60 -15.18
CA GLU A 38 -7.61 4.97 -15.71
C GLU A 38 -8.32 5.97 -14.79
N ASN A 39 -7.74 7.17 -14.64
CA ASN A 39 -8.17 8.22 -13.69
C ASN A 39 -7.96 7.92 -12.20
N TRP A 40 -7.31 6.81 -11.84
CA TRP A 40 -6.93 6.55 -10.45
C TRP A 40 -5.57 7.15 -10.11
N ILE A 41 -5.46 7.60 -8.85
CA ILE A 41 -4.19 8.04 -8.27
C ILE A 41 -3.69 6.95 -7.32
N LYS A 42 -2.43 6.58 -7.51
CA LYS A 42 -1.74 5.63 -6.63
C LYS A 42 -0.90 6.38 -5.59
N LEU A 43 -1.07 6.03 -4.32
CA LEU A 43 -0.29 6.58 -3.22
C LEU A 43 0.73 5.55 -2.71
N ASN A 44 2.00 5.87 -2.87
CA ASN A 44 3.06 5.11 -2.22
C ASN A 44 3.50 5.86 -0.97
N SER A 45 3.47 5.22 0.19
CA SER A 45 3.89 5.80 1.47
C SER A 45 4.94 4.92 2.13
N ASP A 46 5.95 5.52 2.73
CA ASP A 46 6.98 4.82 3.50
C ASP A 46 7.32 5.59 4.78
N GLY A 47 7.76 4.86 5.78
CA GLY A 47 8.16 5.38 7.09
C GLY A 47 9.66 5.22 7.31
N ALA A 48 10.27 6.19 8.00
CA ALA A 48 11.63 6.09 8.48
C ALA A 48 11.68 6.42 9.98
N CYS A 49 12.40 5.62 10.75
CA CYS A 49 12.59 5.83 12.18
C CYS A 49 14.07 5.65 12.53
N LYS A 50 14.61 6.51 13.40
CA LYS A 50 16.00 6.49 13.86
C LYS A 50 16.08 6.75 15.37
N ASP A 51 17.29 6.68 15.92
CA ASP A 51 17.57 6.98 17.32
C ASP A 51 16.75 6.12 18.31
N MET A 52 16.67 4.81 18.03
CA MET A 52 15.86 3.85 18.79
C MET A 52 14.40 4.29 18.95
N GLY A 53 13.80 4.82 17.89
CA GLY A 53 12.41 5.24 17.94
C GLY A 53 12.20 6.75 18.15
N LYS A 54 13.18 7.46 18.72
CA LYS A 54 12.99 8.86 19.14
C LYS A 54 12.71 9.84 18.00
N ILE A 55 13.09 9.52 16.77
CA ILE A 55 12.83 10.35 15.60
C ILE A 55 12.22 9.49 14.49
N ALA A 56 10.96 9.76 14.20
CA ALA A 56 10.15 9.14 13.18
C ALA A 56 9.60 10.17 12.20
N GLY A 57 9.60 9.81 10.93
CA GLY A 57 8.96 10.55 9.86
C GLY A 57 8.33 9.59 8.85
N CYS A 58 7.47 10.13 8.01
CA CYS A 58 6.99 9.44 6.83
C CYS A 58 7.09 10.33 5.61
N GLY A 59 7.07 9.68 4.47
CA GLY A 59 6.94 10.35 3.19
C GLY A 59 6.15 9.50 2.24
N GLY A 60 5.81 10.09 1.11
CA GLY A 60 5.16 9.36 0.06
C GLY A 60 5.02 10.18 -1.20
N LEU A 61 4.55 9.52 -2.23
CA LEU A 61 4.32 10.12 -3.53
C LEU A 61 3.01 9.63 -4.13
N PHE A 62 2.38 10.54 -4.86
CA PHE A 62 1.21 10.32 -5.68
C PHE A 62 1.67 10.07 -7.12
N ARG A 63 1.10 9.05 -7.75
CA ARG A 63 1.30 8.72 -9.16
C ARG A 63 -0.03 8.64 -9.89
N ASP A 64 -0.04 9.02 -11.16
CA ASP A 64 -1.18 8.80 -12.04
C ASP A 64 -1.32 7.31 -12.41
N SER A 65 -2.35 7.00 -13.20
CA SER A 65 -2.60 5.64 -13.70
C SER A 65 -1.50 5.11 -14.63
N ASP A 66 -0.64 5.97 -15.15
CA ASP A 66 0.49 5.63 -16.01
C ASP A 66 1.78 5.45 -15.20
N GLY A 67 1.71 5.66 -13.88
CA GLY A 67 2.85 5.61 -12.98
C GLY A 67 3.69 6.89 -12.97
N ARG A 68 3.28 7.95 -13.68
CA ARG A 68 3.98 9.24 -13.65
C ARG A 68 3.78 9.91 -12.30
N TRP A 69 4.83 10.56 -11.83
CA TRP A 69 4.79 11.29 -10.57
C TRP A 69 3.91 12.54 -10.69
N ILE A 70 3.02 12.72 -9.72
CA ILE A 70 2.15 13.91 -9.61
C ILE A 70 2.69 14.85 -8.53
N LYS A 71 2.86 14.33 -7.30
CA LYS A 71 3.25 15.12 -6.13
C LYS A 71 3.88 14.24 -5.05
N GLY A 72 4.71 14.83 -4.19
CA GLY A 72 5.26 14.17 -3.00
C GLY A 72 4.83 14.85 -1.69
N TYR A 73 4.94 14.12 -0.58
CA TYR A 73 4.82 14.69 0.76
C TYR A 73 5.89 14.12 1.69
N ILE A 74 6.24 14.90 2.70
CA ILE A 74 7.05 14.48 3.84
C ILE A 74 6.42 15.02 5.12
N LYS A 75 6.48 14.25 6.20
CA LYS A 75 5.95 14.65 7.50
C LYS A 75 6.82 14.10 8.62
N LYS A 76 7.24 14.98 9.53
CA LYS A 76 7.76 14.57 10.83
C LYS A 76 6.61 14.05 11.67
N ILE A 77 6.70 12.79 12.12
CA ILE A 77 5.67 12.14 12.94
C ILE A 77 5.95 12.38 14.42
N GLY A 78 7.20 12.21 14.86
CA GLY A 78 7.54 12.31 16.28
C GLY A 78 8.44 11.17 16.70
N ALA A 79 8.04 10.41 17.71
CA ALA A 79 8.69 9.18 18.10
C ALA A 79 7.82 7.96 17.70
N CYS A 80 8.50 6.86 17.40
CA CYS A 80 8.00 5.50 17.28
C CYS A 80 8.69 4.63 18.36
#